data_AF-T1C8L8-F1
#
_entry.id   AF-T1C8L8-F1
#
_cell.length_a   1.000
_cell.length_b   1.000
_cell.length_c   1.000
_cell.angle_alpha   90.00
_cell.angle_beta   90.00
_cell.angle_gamma   90.00
#
_symmetry.space_group_name_H-M   'P 1'
#
loop_
_entity.id
_entity.type
_entity.pdbx_description
1 polymer ?
#
loop_
_entity_poly.entity_id
_entity_poly.type
_entity_poly.pdbx_seq_one_letter_code
_entity_poly.pdbx_strand_id
1 'polypeptide(L)'
;MPVGEVIIIGTTDIIIQDPEDFTVGKDEINYILESASAILHGLTSKDIITEFSGIRPLIGNAEDPGKLPRDFVISEDGNIINVFGGKLTNFRAASRNVAKLVSARLNVKIRTKGMPVIAYQRHEPADKFAHEIKYECAIFPEDIMRRREAFQIYREDMGKSEEKAVKKAFKEARN
;
A
#
# COMPACT_ATOMS: atom_id res chain seq x y z
N MET A 1 -10.77 11.30 3.55
CA MET A 1 -11.50 10.04 3.30
C MET A 1 -11.79 9.41 4.65
N PRO A 2 -13.07 9.28 5.06
CA PRO A 2 -13.43 8.58 6.30
C PRO A 2 -13.13 7.09 6.18
N VAL A 3 -12.51 6.48 7.20
CA VAL A 3 -12.22 5.05 7.29
C VAL A 3 -12.46 4.61 8.73
N GLY A 4 -13.51 3.84 8.97
CA GLY A 4 -13.90 3.44 10.32
C GLY A 4 -14.13 4.65 11.22
N GLU A 5 -13.31 4.79 12.26
CA GLU A 5 -13.40 5.85 13.27
C GLU A 5 -12.49 7.06 12.96
N VAL A 6 -11.67 7.00 11.90
CA VAL A 6 -10.69 8.05 11.55
C VAL A 6 -10.97 8.69 10.19
N ILE A 7 -10.32 9.83 9.93
CA ILE A 7 -10.32 10.49 8.62
C ILE A 7 -8.88 10.58 8.11
N ILE A 8 -8.63 10.07 6.91
CA ILE A 8 -7.35 10.22 6.22
C ILE A 8 -7.39 11.49 5.37
N ILE A 9 -6.38 12.34 5.51
CA ILE A 9 -6.23 13.58 4.74
C ILE A 9 -4.86 13.54 4.04
N GLY A 10 -4.83 13.95 2.78
CA GLY A 10 -3.62 13.93 1.95
C GLY A 10 -3.94 14.23 0.48
N THR A 11 -3.00 14.12 -0.44
CA THR A 11 -1.57 13.78 -0.24
C THR A 11 -0.67 14.94 -0.68
N THR A 12 0.62 14.83 -0.41
CA THR A 12 1.67 15.70 -0.97
C THR A 12 2.29 15.10 -2.24
N ASP A 13 3.03 15.93 -2.97
CA ASP A 13 3.81 15.55 -4.16
C ASP A 13 5.19 16.20 -4.07
N ILE A 14 6.11 15.52 -3.39
CA ILE A 14 7.47 16.00 -3.11
C ILE A 14 8.49 15.07 -3.76
N ILE A 15 9.52 15.67 -4.36
CA ILE A 15 10.67 14.94 -4.89
C ILE A 15 11.57 14.56 -3.73
N ILE A 16 11.82 13.27 -3.60
CA ILE A 16 12.78 12.71 -2.66
C ILE A 16 14.03 12.23 -3.40
N GLN A 17 15.19 12.37 -2.77
CA GLN A 17 16.47 11.91 -3.33
C GLN A 17 16.78 10.47 -2.90
N ASP A 18 16.46 10.15 -1.65
CA ASP A 18 16.67 8.82 -1.08
C ASP A 18 15.35 8.04 -1.08
N PRO A 19 15.22 6.95 -1.87
CA PRO A 19 14.02 6.13 -1.87
C PRO A 19 13.79 5.34 -0.56
N GLU A 20 14.75 5.35 0.37
CA GLU A 20 14.60 4.78 1.71
C GLU A 20 14.17 5.83 2.75
N ASP A 21 14.05 7.11 2.37
CA ASP A 21 13.52 8.14 3.26
C ASP A 21 11.99 8.15 3.23
N PHE A 22 11.41 7.60 4.30
CA PHE A 22 9.98 7.55 4.53
C PHE A 22 9.50 8.58 5.57
N THR A 23 10.31 9.59 5.90
CA THR A 23 9.96 10.60 6.89
C THR A 23 8.86 11.52 6.37
N VAL A 24 7.88 11.85 7.19
CA VAL A 24 6.88 12.88 6.88
C VAL A 24 7.41 14.23 7.36
N GLY A 25 7.54 15.19 6.45
CA GLY A 25 8.08 16.51 6.74
C GLY A 25 7.08 17.41 7.48
N LYS A 26 7.58 18.30 8.34
CA LYS A 26 6.73 19.31 9.01
C LYS A 26 5.98 20.21 8.01
N ASP A 27 6.62 20.55 6.90
CA ASP A 27 6.01 21.37 5.86
C ASP A 27 4.87 20.64 5.15
N GLU A 28 4.97 19.31 5.00
CA GLU A 28 3.89 18.47 4.47
C GLU A 28 2.67 18.45 5.40
N ILE A 29 2.92 18.27 6.69
CA ILE A 29 1.87 18.30 7.72
C ILE A 29 1.16 19.66 7.70
N ASN A 30 1.92 20.75 7.72
CA ASN A 30 1.36 22.10 7.71
C ASN A 30 0.54 22.35 6.44
N TYR A 31 1.06 21.96 5.26
CA TYR A 31 0.34 22.08 4.00
C TYR A 31 -1.00 21.33 4.01
N ILE A 32 -1.02 20.10 4.55
CA ILE A 32 -2.25 19.31 4.66
C ILE A 32 -3.23 19.94 5.65
N LEU A 33 -2.76 20.39 6.83
CA LEU A 33 -3.60 21.02 7.85
C LEU A 33 -4.21 22.33 7.35
N GLU A 34 -3.43 23.18 6.67
CA GLU A 34 -3.90 24.42 6.07
C GLU A 34 -4.96 24.15 5.00
N SER A 35 -4.69 23.19 4.10
CA SER A 35 -5.62 22.79 3.05
C SER A 35 -6.92 22.22 3.63
N ALA A 36 -6.83 21.41 4.68
CA ALA A 36 -7.98 20.82 5.35
C ALA A 36 -8.79 21.85 6.14
N SER A 37 -8.14 22.87 6.71
CA SER A 37 -8.76 23.91 7.52
C SER A 37 -9.79 24.74 6.74
N ALA A 38 -9.73 24.74 5.40
CA ALA A 38 -10.75 25.36 4.55
C ALA A 38 -12.13 24.66 4.64
N ILE A 39 -12.17 23.42 5.13
CA ILE A 39 -13.39 22.60 5.24
C ILE A 39 -13.63 22.15 6.69
N LEU A 40 -12.57 21.76 7.39
CA LEU A 40 -12.60 21.27 8.77
C LEU A 40 -11.98 22.31 9.70
N HIS A 41 -12.82 23.20 10.23
CA HIS A 41 -12.35 24.28 11.09
C HIS A 41 -11.79 23.75 12.41
N GLY A 42 -10.68 24.36 12.87
CA GLY A 42 -10.08 24.05 14.16
C GLY A 42 -9.21 22.80 14.19
N LEU A 43 -8.91 22.20 13.03
CA LEU A 43 -7.97 21.08 12.93
C LEU A 43 -6.55 21.56 13.25
N THR A 44 -5.86 20.83 14.13
CA THR A 44 -4.49 21.12 14.55
C THR A 44 -3.60 19.89 14.49
N SER A 45 -2.30 20.07 14.64
CA SER A 45 -1.36 18.94 14.71
C SER A 45 -1.59 18.00 15.90
N LYS A 46 -2.35 18.43 16.92
CA LYS A 46 -2.73 17.57 18.07
C LYS A 46 -3.79 16.53 17.71
N ASP A 47 -4.50 16.74 16.61
CA ASP A 47 -5.55 15.84 16.12
C ASP A 47 -4.97 14.73 15.23
N ILE A 48 -3.66 14.77 14.95
CA ILE A 48 -2.97 13.75 14.15
C ILE A 48 -2.72 12.52 15.03
N ILE A 49 -3.37 11.41 14.69
CA ILE A 49 -3.20 10.11 15.35
C ILE A 49 -1.95 9.40 14.83
N THR A 50 -1.80 9.36 13.50
CA THR A 50 -0.66 8.73 12.82
C THR A 50 -0.40 9.43 11.49
N GLU A 51 0.82 9.28 10.99
CA GLU A 51 1.23 9.71 9.67
C GLU A 51 1.89 8.54 8.94
N PHE A 52 1.83 8.56 7.61
CA PHE A 52 2.54 7.60 6.77
C PHE A 52 2.88 8.27 5.45
N SER A 53 4.00 7.85 4.88
CA SER A 53 4.49 8.29 3.58
C SER A 53 4.55 7.10 2.62
N GLY A 54 4.66 7.41 1.34
CA GLY A 54 4.84 6.41 0.31
C GLY A 54 5.42 7.05 -0.95
N ILE A 55 6.34 6.33 -1.59
CA ILE A 55 7.07 6.84 -2.75
C ILE A 55 6.42 6.33 -4.02
N ARG A 56 6.24 7.23 -4.99
CA ARG A 56 5.72 6.90 -6.32
C ARG A 56 6.91 6.74 -7.28
N PRO A 57 7.21 5.52 -7.77
CA PRO A 57 8.27 5.33 -8.74
C PRO A 57 7.80 5.81 -10.12
N LEU A 58 8.01 7.09 -10.42
CA LEU A 58 7.64 7.72 -11.69
C LEU A 58 8.79 7.67 -12.69
N ILE A 59 8.45 7.58 -13.98
CA ILE A 59 9.42 7.52 -15.07
C ILE A 59 9.43 8.86 -15.78
N GLY A 60 10.58 9.54 -15.77
CA GLY A 60 10.81 10.78 -16.53
C GLY A 60 11.64 11.81 -15.74
N ASN A 61 11.65 13.05 -16.22
CA ASN A 61 12.46 14.12 -15.64
C ASN A 61 11.74 14.77 -14.44
N ALA A 62 12.48 14.97 -13.34
CA ALA A 62 11.95 15.45 -12.06
C ALA A 62 11.49 16.92 -12.06
N GLU A 63 11.56 17.65 -13.18
CA GLU A 63 11.26 19.08 -13.24
C GLU A 63 9.79 19.42 -12.94
N ASP A 64 8.85 18.51 -13.22
CA ASP A 64 7.42 18.67 -12.87
C ASP A 64 6.78 17.30 -12.56
N PRO A 65 6.82 16.84 -11.29
CA PRO A 65 6.28 15.54 -10.88
C PRO A 65 4.80 15.36 -11.26
N GLY A 66 4.03 16.45 -11.26
CA GLY A 66 2.60 16.44 -11.58
C GLY A 66 2.30 16.06 -13.03
N LYS A 67 3.25 16.29 -13.96
CA LYS A 67 3.09 16.03 -15.40
C LYS A 67 3.69 14.72 -15.86
N LEU A 68 4.40 13.99 -15.00
CA LEU A 68 5.02 12.71 -15.38
C LEU A 68 3.96 11.67 -15.74
N PRO A 69 4.17 10.89 -16.83
CA PRO A 69 3.24 9.83 -17.22
C PRO A 69 3.13 8.80 -16.09
N ARG A 70 1.91 8.64 -15.58
CA ARG A 70 1.59 7.73 -14.46
C ARG A 70 1.19 6.33 -14.92
N ASP A 71 1.46 5.98 -16.18
CA ASP A 71 1.17 4.63 -16.68
C ASP A 71 2.34 3.69 -16.40
N PHE A 72 2.13 2.39 -16.60
CA PHE A 72 3.22 1.42 -16.47
C PHE A 72 4.01 1.32 -17.78
N VAL A 73 5.32 1.11 -17.66
CA VAL A 73 6.21 0.78 -18.78
C VAL A 73 6.77 -0.61 -18.56
N ILE A 74 6.75 -1.43 -19.60
CA ILE A 74 7.37 -2.76 -19.59
C ILE A 74 8.55 -2.70 -20.56
N SER A 75 9.74 -3.07 -20.07
CA SER A 75 10.93 -3.20 -20.91
C SER A 75 11.55 -4.59 -20.75
N GLU A 76 12.29 -5.01 -21.77
CA GLU A 76 12.99 -6.27 -21.80
C GLU A 76 14.49 -6.01 -21.91
N ASP A 77 15.28 -6.63 -21.05
CA ASP A 77 16.75 -6.62 -21.10
C ASP A 77 17.27 -8.05 -20.99
N GLY A 78 17.65 -8.63 -22.12
CA GLY A 78 17.97 -10.05 -22.23
C GLY A 78 16.83 -10.92 -21.67
N ASN A 79 17.12 -11.70 -20.63
CA ASN A 79 16.15 -12.58 -19.97
C ASN A 79 15.34 -11.90 -18.85
N ILE A 80 15.54 -10.60 -18.63
CA ILE A 80 14.86 -9.82 -17.59
C ILE A 80 13.70 -9.06 -18.22
N ILE A 81 12.54 -9.11 -17.57
CA ILE A 81 11.38 -8.26 -17.89
C ILE A 81 11.22 -7.28 -16.73
N ASN A 82 11.37 -5.99 -17.02
CA ASN A 82 11.23 -4.91 -16.05
C ASN A 82 9.83 -4.30 -16.16
N VAL A 83 9.25 -3.96 -15.01
CA VAL A 83 7.97 -3.22 -14.92
C VAL A 83 8.23 -1.97 -14.10
N PHE A 84 8.04 -0.81 -14.71
CA PHE A 84 8.24 0.48 -14.09
C PHE A 84 6.91 1.22 -13.97
N GLY A 85 6.75 1.98 -12.87
CA GLY A 85 5.55 2.76 -12.62
C GLY A 85 4.29 1.92 -12.45
N GLY A 86 3.18 2.43 -12.98
CA GLY A 86 1.85 1.85 -12.80
C GLY A 86 1.09 2.39 -11.59
N LYS A 87 -0.17 1.98 -11.51
CA LYS A 87 -1.14 2.34 -10.48
C LYS A 87 -1.80 1.07 -9.97
N LEU A 88 -2.30 1.12 -8.74
CA LEU A 88 -3.12 0.04 -8.21
C LEU A 88 -4.33 -0.28 -9.10
N THR A 89 -4.85 0.68 -9.87
CA THR A 89 -5.99 0.46 -10.76
C THR A 89 -5.63 -0.21 -12.08
N ASN A 90 -4.38 -0.09 -12.56
CA ASN A 90 -3.94 -0.67 -13.83
C ASN A 90 -3.07 -1.94 -13.66
N PHE A 91 -2.85 -2.41 -12.43
CA PHE A 91 -2.02 -3.58 -12.14
C PHE A 91 -2.40 -4.81 -12.97
N ARG A 92 -3.70 -5.12 -13.13
CA ARG A 92 -4.17 -6.27 -13.93
C ARG A 92 -3.82 -6.13 -15.40
N ALA A 93 -3.82 -4.91 -15.94
CA ALA A 93 -3.43 -4.67 -17.32
C ALA A 93 -1.91 -4.88 -17.49
N ALA A 94 -1.10 -4.33 -16.58
CA ALA A 94 0.34 -4.54 -16.55
C ALA A 94 0.70 -6.03 -16.44
N SER A 95 0.14 -6.74 -15.45
CA SER A 95 0.37 -8.18 -15.27
C SER A 95 -0.04 -9.00 -16.49
N ARG A 96 -1.14 -8.62 -17.17
CA ARG A 96 -1.57 -9.29 -18.40
C ARG A 96 -0.54 -9.15 -19.51
N ASN A 97 0.04 -7.98 -19.68
CA ASN A 97 1.06 -7.72 -20.70
C ASN A 97 2.34 -8.51 -20.39
N VAL A 98 2.80 -8.49 -19.13
CA VAL A 98 3.94 -9.29 -18.69
C VAL A 98 3.70 -10.78 -18.91
N ALA A 99 2.52 -11.30 -18.54
CA ALA A 99 2.19 -12.70 -18.71
C ALA A 99 2.23 -13.13 -20.18
N LYS A 100 1.78 -12.28 -21.11
CA LYS A 100 1.86 -12.55 -22.56
C LYS A 100 3.31 -12.63 -23.04
N LEU A 101 4.19 -11.74 -22.57
CA LEU A 101 5.62 -11.77 -22.89
C LEU A 101 6.28 -13.07 -22.40
N VAL A 102 6.03 -13.43 -21.14
CA VAL A 102 6.55 -14.69 -20.55
C VAL A 102 6.02 -15.91 -21.31
N SER A 103 4.73 -15.93 -21.63
CA SER A 103 4.10 -17.00 -22.40
C SER A 103 4.75 -17.21 -23.77
N ALA A 104 5.04 -16.11 -24.48
CA ALA A 104 5.73 -16.17 -25.77
C ALA A 104 7.17 -16.71 -25.62
N ARG A 105 7.93 -16.24 -24.62
CA ARG A 105 9.31 -16.67 -24.38
C ARG A 105 9.42 -18.14 -23.96
N LEU A 106 8.50 -18.62 -23.14
CA LEU A 106 8.48 -20.02 -22.69
C LEU A 106 7.79 -20.97 -23.67
N ASN A 107 7.21 -20.45 -24.76
CA ASN A 107 6.37 -21.22 -25.68
C ASN A 107 5.23 -21.97 -24.97
N VAL A 108 4.65 -21.36 -23.92
CA VAL A 108 3.54 -21.91 -23.13
C VAL A 108 2.28 -21.12 -23.46
N LYS A 109 1.19 -21.81 -23.81
CA LYS A 109 -0.11 -21.15 -24.05
C LYS A 109 -0.78 -20.80 -22.72
N ILE A 110 -1.07 -19.52 -22.51
CA ILE A 110 -1.84 -19.04 -21.35
C ILE A 110 -3.17 -18.41 -21.77
N ARG A 111 -4.17 -18.46 -20.89
CA ARG A 111 -5.44 -17.75 -21.08
C ARG A 111 -5.45 -16.48 -20.23
N THR A 112 -5.44 -15.33 -20.89
CA THR A 112 -5.51 -14.01 -20.23
C THR A 112 -6.88 -13.33 -20.34
N LYS A 113 -7.80 -13.88 -21.14
CA LYS A 113 -9.16 -13.38 -21.34
C LYS A 113 -10.15 -14.13 -20.44
N GLY A 114 -11.04 -13.38 -19.78
CA GLY A 114 -12.03 -13.94 -18.86
C GLY A 114 -11.41 -14.54 -17.61
N MET A 115 -10.22 -14.08 -17.21
CA MET A 115 -9.68 -14.41 -15.89
C MET A 115 -10.64 -13.88 -14.83
N PRO A 116 -10.86 -14.63 -13.73
CA PRO A 116 -11.75 -14.19 -12.67
C PRO A 116 -11.36 -12.78 -12.22
N VAL A 117 -12.38 -11.97 -11.92
CA VAL A 117 -12.17 -10.81 -11.07
C VAL A 117 -11.61 -11.37 -9.76
N ILE A 118 -10.59 -10.73 -9.20
CA ILE A 118 -10.15 -11.07 -7.84
C ILE A 118 -11.29 -10.58 -6.93
N ALA A 119 -12.29 -11.43 -6.76
CA ALA A 119 -13.40 -11.24 -5.84
C ALA A 119 -12.98 -11.83 -4.49
N TYR A 120 -11.86 -11.31 -3.96
CA TYR A 120 -11.42 -11.72 -2.64
C TYR A 120 -12.45 -11.24 -1.63
N GLN A 121 -13.06 -12.19 -0.94
CA GLN A 121 -13.83 -11.93 0.26
C GLN A 121 -12.99 -12.46 1.40
N ARG A 122 -12.62 -11.57 2.32
CA ARG A 122 -11.92 -11.97 3.52
C ARG A 122 -12.88 -12.84 4.34
N HIS A 123 -12.44 -14.05 4.63
CA HIS A 123 -13.14 -14.91 5.56
C HIS A 123 -12.92 -14.35 6.97
N GLU A 124 -13.97 -14.33 7.81
CA GLU A 124 -13.91 -13.90 9.21
C GLU A 124 -13.91 -15.14 10.11
N PRO A 125 -12.74 -15.77 10.36
CA PRO A 125 -12.65 -16.95 11.21
C PRO A 125 -12.82 -16.60 12.68
N ALA A 126 -13.12 -17.60 13.51
CA ALA A 126 -13.22 -17.44 14.96
C ALA A 126 -11.92 -16.92 15.61
N ASP A 127 -10.77 -17.31 15.06
CA ASP A 127 -9.45 -16.74 15.41
C ASP A 127 -8.81 -16.12 14.17
N LYS A 128 -8.96 -14.80 14.05
CA LYS A 128 -8.45 -14.02 12.91
C LYS A 128 -6.93 -14.02 12.82
N PHE A 129 -6.23 -13.87 13.95
CA PHE A 129 -4.77 -13.77 13.92
C PHE A 129 -4.12 -15.10 13.58
N ALA A 130 -4.64 -16.22 14.10
CA ALA A 130 -4.16 -17.55 13.70
C ALA A 130 -4.34 -17.80 12.20
N HIS A 131 -5.46 -17.33 11.62
CA HIS A 131 -5.72 -17.45 10.19
C HIS A 131 -4.77 -16.59 9.36
N GLU A 132 -4.55 -15.33 9.75
CA GLU A 132 -3.64 -14.42 9.04
C GLU A 132 -2.20 -14.93 9.02
N ILE A 133 -1.73 -15.50 10.14
CA ILE A 133 -0.42 -16.14 10.23
C ILE A 133 -0.33 -17.33 9.27
N LYS A 134 -1.33 -18.21 9.30
CA LYS A 134 -1.28 -19.49 8.59
C LYS A 134 -1.60 -19.39 7.10
N TYR A 135 -2.56 -18.56 6.72
CA TYR A 135 -3.15 -18.54 5.38
C TYR A 135 -2.92 -17.23 4.63
N GLU A 136 -2.57 -16.15 5.32
CA GLU A 136 -2.27 -14.86 4.69
C GLU A 136 -0.79 -14.49 4.78
N CYS A 137 0.08 -15.44 5.16
CA CYS A 137 1.54 -15.27 5.23
C CYS A 137 1.98 -14.09 6.10
N ALA A 138 1.34 -13.86 7.25
CA ALA A 138 1.88 -12.93 8.24
C ALA A 138 3.09 -13.56 8.95
N ILE A 139 4.29 -13.00 8.72
CA ILE A 139 5.56 -13.54 9.24
C ILE A 139 5.96 -12.80 10.53
N PHE A 140 5.66 -11.50 10.59
CA PHE A 140 5.90 -10.64 11.73
C PHE A 140 4.59 -10.05 12.28
N PRO A 141 4.51 -9.72 13.58
CA PRO A 141 3.38 -8.98 14.14
C PRO A 141 3.03 -7.72 13.33
N GLU A 142 4.04 -7.04 12.80
CA GLU A 142 3.89 -5.86 11.94
C GLU A 142 3.03 -6.14 10.68
N ASP A 143 3.09 -7.35 10.12
CA ASP A 143 2.28 -7.71 8.95
C ASP A 143 0.78 -7.66 9.28
N ILE A 144 0.40 -8.06 10.50
CA ILE A 144 -0.97 -7.94 10.99
C ILE A 144 -1.27 -6.47 11.32
N MET A 145 -0.46 -5.87 12.19
CA MET A 145 -0.69 -4.53 12.74
C MET A 145 -0.76 -3.43 11.68
N ARG A 146 0.05 -3.52 10.62
CA ARG A 146 0.13 -2.51 9.55
C ARG A 146 -0.59 -2.89 8.26
N ARG A 147 -0.64 -4.18 7.89
CA ARG A 147 -1.03 -4.59 6.52
C ARG A 147 -2.32 -5.38 6.44
N ARG A 148 -2.56 -6.36 7.32
CA ARG A 148 -3.79 -7.19 7.28
C ARG A 148 -4.96 -6.49 7.95
N GLU A 149 -4.73 -5.95 9.13
CA GLU A 149 -5.73 -5.24 9.92
C GLU A 149 -5.52 -3.72 9.86
N ALA A 150 -4.28 -3.27 9.64
CA ALA A 150 -3.90 -1.86 9.53
C ALA A 150 -4.36 -1.00 10.73
N PHE A 151 -4.35 -1.58 11.94
CA PHE A 151 -4.73 -0.87 13.17
C PHE A 151 -3.91 0.39 13.41
N GLN A 152 -2.63 0.37 13.05
CA GLN A 152 -1.75 1.54 13.21
C GLN A 152 -2.15 2.74 12.33
N ILE A 153 -3.01 2.53 11.33
CA ILE A 153 -3.47 3.58 10.42
C ILE A 153 -4.93 3.95 10.70
N TYR A 154 -5.79 2.96 10.99
CA TYR A 154 -7.25 3.15 11.02
C TYR A 154 -7.88 3.16 12.42
N ARG A 155 -7.09 3.10 13.48
CA ARG A 155 -7.58 3.12 14.87
C ARG A 155 -6.91 4.24 15.66
N GLU A 156 -7.70 4.86 16.55
CA GLU A 156 -7.23 5.94 17.42
C GLU A 156 -6.08 5.51 18.35
N ASP A 157 -6.15 4.28 18.86
CA ASP A 157 -5.11 3.73 19.73
C ASP A 157 -3.90 3.16 18.98
N MET A 158 -3.86 3.29 17.65
CA MET A 158 -2.86 2.70 16.76
C MET A 158 -2.69 1.18 16.95
N GLY A 159 -3.72 0.48 17.44
CA GLY A 159 -3.68 -0.95 17.71
C GLY A 159 -2.96 -1.36 19.00
N LYS A 160 -2.66 -0.42 19.91
CA LYS A 160 -2.08 -0.75 21.23
C LYS A 160 -2.91 -1.78 21.99
N SER A 161 -4.24 -1.74 21.86
CA SER A 161 -5.15 -2.72 22.45
C SER A 161 -4.97 -4.15 21.91
N GLU A 162 -4.55 -4.29 20.66
CA GLU A 162 -4.45 -5.59 19.96
C GLU A 162 -3.04 -6.20 20.06
N GLU A 163 -2.03 -5.41 20.40
CA GLU A 163 -0.61 -5.82 20.35
C GLU A 163 -0.32 -7.09 21.17
N LYS A 164 -0.91 -7.20 22.36
CA LYS A 164 -0.74 -8.37 23.23
C LYS A 164 -1.37 -9.63 22.63
N ALA A 165 -2.54 -9.49 22.00
CA ALA A 165 -3.24 -10.59 21.36
C ALA A 165 -2.49 -11.08 20.11
N VAL A 166 -2.03 -10.16 19.26
CA VAL A 166 -1.22 -10.49 18.07
C VAL A 166 0.07 -11.20 18.47
N LYS A 167 0.82 -10.67 19.45
CA LYS A 167 2.05 -11.31 19.95
C LYS A 167 1.79 -12.70 20.52
N LYS A 168 0.65 -12.90 21.19
CA LYS A 168 0.25 -14.21 21.71
C LYS A 168 -0.01 -15.19 20.56
N ALA A 169 -0.78 -14.81 19.55
CA ALA A 169 -1.06 -15.65 18.38
C ALA A 169 0.23 -16.11 17.67
N PHE A 170 1.21 -15.22 17.51
CA PHE A 170 2.52 -15.59 16.94
C PHE A 170 3.32 -16.57 17.79
N LYS A 171 3.19 -16.54 19.12
CA LYS A 171 3.83 -17.53 20.00
C LYS A 171 3.15 -18.89 19.89
N GLU A 172 1.82 -18.90 19.83
CA GLU A 172 1.03 -20.12 19.73
C GLU A 172 1.21 -20.82 18.37
N ALA A 173 1.33 -20.06 17.28
CA ALA A 173 1.56 -20.60 15.94
C ALA A 173 2.97 -21.18 15.71
N ARG A 174 3.94 -20.90 16.61
CA ARG A 174 5.33 -21.40 16.52
C ARG A 174 5.55 -22.70 17.30
N ASN A 175 4.60 -23.09 18.14
CA ASN A 175 4.62 -24.35 18.89
C ASN A 175 3.91 -25.45 18.10
#